data_AF-A0A2R6VX14-F1
#
_entry.id   AF-A0A2R6VX14-F1
#
_cell.length_a   1.000
_cell.length_b   1.000
_cell.length_c   1.000
_cell.angle_alpha   90.00
_cell.angle_beta   90.00
_cell.angle_gamma   90.00
#
_symmetry.space_group_name_H-M   'P 1'
#
loop_
_entity.id
_entity.type
_entity.pdbx_description
1 polymer ?
#
loop_
_entity_poly.entity_id
_entity_poly.type
_entity_poly.pdbx_seq_one_letter_code
_entity_poly.pdbx_strand_id
1 'polypeptide(L)' 'MDNTWTAIFHIAKSNSGPPIPTSVSSSLHEFLSLCFKVNPGHRPTASQISKIFILKCAKRLQGEKKTKKEEIADER' A
#
# COMPACT_ATOMS: atom_id res chain seq x y z
N MET A 1 10.50 27.49 13.70
CA MET A 1 10.25 28.21 12.44
C MET A 1 9.80 27.18 11.43
N ASP A 2 8.62 27.37 10.86
CA ASP A 2 8.03 26.39 9.93
C ASP A 2 8.65 26.51 8.55
N ASN A 3 9.17 25.40 8.05
CA ASN A 3 9.81 25.24 6.74
C ASN A 3 8.81 24.85 5.64
N THR A 4 7.52 25.09 5.87
CA THR A 4 6.40 24.68 5.00
C THR A 4 6.55 25.17 3.57
N TRP A 5 6.84 26.46 3.36
CA TRP A 5 6.99 27.03 2.02
C TRP A 5 8.21 26.47 1.28
N THR A 6 9.32 26.27 1.99
CA THR A 6 10.52 25.62 1.46
C THR A 6 10.23 24.17 1.07
N ALA A 7 9.48 23.44 1.89
CA ALA A 7 9.06 22.07 1.58
C ALA A 7 8.15 22.01 0.34
N ILE A 8 7.15 22.88 0.24
CA ILE A 8 6.26 22.95 -0.94
C ILE A 8 7.07 23.25 -2.20
N PHE A 9 8.01 24.21 -2.14
CA PHE A 9 8.88 24.53 -3.27
C PHE A 9 9.70 23.34 -3.74
N HIS A 10 10.32 22.61 -2.80
CA HIS A 10 11.10 21.41 -3.13
C HIS A 10 10.22 20.28 -3.66
N ILE A 11 9.00 20.11 -3.14
CA ILE A 11 8.04 19.10 -3.63
C ILE A 11 7.61 19.43 -5.06
N ALA A 12 7.25 20.67 -5.36
CA ALA A 12 6.80 21.10 -6.68
C ALA A 12 7.92 21.02 -7.74
N LYS A 13 9.17 21.28 -7.33
CA LYS A 13 10.35 21.16 -8.21
C LYS A 13 10.81 19.71 -8.38
N SER A 14 10.47 18.82 -7.45
CA SER A 14 10.88 17.42 -7.52
C SER A 14 10.18 16.70 -8.67
N ASN A 15 10.99 16.11 -9.55
CA ASN A 15 10.50 15.26 -10.64
C ASN A 15 10.22 13.81 -10.20
N SER A 16 10.42 13.51 -8.91
CA SER A 16 10.19 12.20 -8.29
C SER A 16 9.18 12.30 -7.15
N GLY A 17 8.34 11.26 -7.03
CA GLY A 17 7.45 11.07 -5.90
C GLY A 17 8.20 10.76 -4.59
N PRO A 18 7.47 10.64 -3.46
CA PRO A 18 8.08 10.33 -2.18
C PRO A 18 8.81 8.98 -2.22
N PRO A 19 9.93 8.83 -1.47
CA PRO A 19 10.65 7.57 -1.40
C PRO A 19 9.78 6.49 -0.76
N ILE A 20 9.77 5.29 -1.36
CA ILE A 20 9.04 4.13 -0.85
C ILE A 20 9.95 3.39 0.16
N PRO A 21 9.45 3.02 1.36
CA PRO A 21 10.26 2.30 2.34
C PRO A 21 10.66 0.91 1.82
N THR A 22 11.87 0.45 2.13
CA THR A 22 12.35 -0.89 1.73
C THR A 22 11.76 -2.03 2.56
N SER A 23 11.16 -1.71 3.71
CA SER A 23 10.52 -2.69 4.61
C SER A 23 9.17 -3.20 4.12
N VAL A 24 8.65 -2.65 3.01
CA VAL A 24 7.33 -3.04 2.48
C VAL A 24 7.41 -4.28 1.59
N SER A 25 6.34 -5.07 1.58
CA SER A 25 6.23 -6.20 0.65
C SER A 25 6.31 -5.74 -0.81
N SER A 26 6.82 -6.59 -1.70
CA SER A 26 6.94 -6.28 -3.13
C SER A 26 5.61 -5.85 -3.78
N SER A 27 4.48 -6.43 -3.33
CA SER A 27 3.14 -6.04 -3.78
C SER A 27 2.75 -4.63 -3.32
N LEU A 28 3.11 -4.25 -2.09
CA LEU A 28 2.86 -2.91 -1.56
C LEU A 28 3.78 -1.88 -2.22
N HIS A 29 5.03 -2.25 -2.50
CA HIS A 29 5.96 -1.40 -3.24
C HIS A 29 5.41 -1.05 -4.64
N GLU A 30 4.90 -2.05 -5.37
CA GLU A 30 4.29 -1.85 -6.69
C GLU A 30 3.01 -1.02 -6.65
N PHE A 31 2.18 -1.22 -5.62
CA PHE A 31 1.01 -0.37 -5.41
C PHE A 31 1.40 1.10 -5.19
N LEU A 32 2.35 1.35 -4.30
CA LEU A 32 2.81 2.70 -4.00
C LEU A 32 3.48 3.36 -5.20
N SER A 33 4.23 2.60 -6.02
CA SER A 33 4.87 3.15 -7.23
C SER A 33 3.85 3.59 -8.27
N LEU A 34 2.70 2.91 -8.38
CA LEU A 34 1.59 3.34 -9.25
C LEU A 34 0.89 4.59 -8.70
N CYS A 35 0.67 4.67 -7.39
CA CYS A 35 0.05 5.81 -6.72
C CYS A 35 0.90 7.09 -6.83
N PHE A 36 2.22 6.96 -6.71
CA PHE A 36 3.15 8.10 -6.66
C PHE A 36 3.67 8.54 -8.04
N LYS A 37 3.05 8.10 -9.14
CA LYS A 37 3.36 8.63 -10.47
C LYS A 37 3.12 10.14 -10.51
N VAL A 38 4.17 10.88 -10.87
CA VAL A 38 4.19 12.35 -10.94
C VAL A 38 3.31 12.85 -12.07
N ASN A 39 3.39 12.22 -13.24
CA ASN A 39 2.55 12.58 -14.38
C ASN A 39 1.11 12.06 -14.16
N PRO A 40 0.10 12.94 -14.11
CA PRO A 40 -1.29 12.54 -13.88
C PRO A 40 -1.84 11.66 -15.00
N GLY A 41 -1.41 11.84 -16.26
CA GLY A 41 -1.86 11.03 -17.39
C GLY A 41 -1.39 9.57 -17.34
N HIS A 42 -0.31 9.30 -16.59
CA HIS A 42 0.19 7.95 -16.38
C HIS A 42 -0.31 7.30 -15.08
N ARG A 43 -1.00 8.07 -14.22
CA ARG A 43 -1.52 7.60 -12.93
C ARG A 43 -2.82 6.82 -13.16
N PRO A 44 -2.84 5.50 -12.90
CA PRO A 44 -4.06 4.72 -13.03
C PRO A 44 -5.13 5.17 -12.03
N THR A 45 -6.40 4.94 -12.37
CA THR A 45 -7.52 5.25 -11.46
C THR A 45 -7.58 4.27 -10.31
N ALA A 46 -8.25 4.64 -9.21
CA ALA A 46 -8.42 3.76 -8.05
C ALA A 46 -8.98 2.37 -8.44
N SER A 47 -9.94 2.32 -9.36
CA SER A 47 -10.53 1.07 -9.88
C SER A 47 -9.56 0.23 -10.71
N GLN A 48 -8.57 0.84 -11.35
CA GLN A 48 -7.51 0.12 -12.07
C GLN A 48 -6.45 -0.42 -11.11
N ILE A 49 -6.04 0.40 -10.14
CA ILE A 49 -5.05 0.01 -9.13
C ILE A 49 -5.59 -1.13 -8.26
N SER A 50 -6.85 -1.04 -7.83
CA SER A 50 -7.47 -2.07 -6.99
C SER A 50 -7.51 -3.42 -7.69
N LYS A 51 -7.83 -3.48 -8.99
CA LYS A 51 -7.77 -4.72 -9.78
C LYS A 51 -6.37 -5.32 -9.77
N ILE A 52 -5.34 -4.51 -10.07
CA ILE A 52 -3.94 -4.98 -10.10
C ILE A 52 -3.50 -5.49 -8.71
N PHE A 53 -3.80 -4.73 -7.66
CA PHE A 53 -3.42 -5.06 -6.29
C PHE A 53 -4.17 -6.27 -5.72
N ILE A 54 -5.50 -6.32 -5.91
CA ILE A 54 -6.35 -7.42 -5.41
C ILE A 54 -6.05 -8.70 -6.16
N LEU A 55 -5.84 -8.69 -7.49
CA LEU A 55 -5.46 -9.89 -8.23
C LEU A 55 -4.14 -10.50 -7.70
N LYS A 56 -3.23 -9.67 -7.21
CA LYS A 56 -1.95 -10.11 -6.63
C LYS A 56 -2.09 -10.55 -5.16
N CYS A 57 -2.88 -9.85 -4.36
CA CYS A 57 -3.04 -10.11 -2.92
C CYS A 57 -4.13 -11.16 -2.60
N ALA A 58 -5.13 -11.34 -3.46
CA ALA A 58 -6.21 -12.32 -3.27
C ALA A 58 -5.69 -13.77 -3.18
N LYS A 59 -4.51 -14.06 -3.74
CA LYS A 59 -3.83 -15.34 -3.54
C LYS A 59 -3.51 -15.65 -2.06
N ARG A 60 -3.49 -14.63 -1.19
CA ARG A 60 -3.23 -14.77 0.27
C ARG A 60 -4.48 -14.65 1.15
N LEU A 61 -5.52 -13.94 0.71
CA LEU A 61 -6.76 -13.77 1.49
C LEU A 61 -7.62 -15.05 1.56
N GLN A 62 -7.35 -16.06 0.72
CA GLN A 62 -7.95 -17.40 0.86
C GLN A 62 -7.29 -18.25 1.98
N GLY A 63 -6.29 -17.71 2.69
CA GLY A 63 -5.55 -18.42 3.75
C GLY A 63 -5.99 -18.14 5.19
N GLU A 64 -6.90 -17.19 5.43
CA GLU A 64 -7.38 -16.87 6.79
C GLU A 64 -8.60 -17.72 7.17
N LYS A 65 -8.42 -19.05 7.20
CA LYS A 65 -9.23 -19.95 8.02
C LYS A 65 -8.30 -20.71 8.96
N LYS A 66 -7.88 -20.06 10.05
CA LYS A 66 -7.42 -20.80 11.23
C LYS A 66 -8.45 -20.66 12.34
N THR A 67 -9.33 -21.64 12.32
CA THR A 67 -9.97 -22.30 13.47
C THR A 67 -9.24 -22.04 14.79
N LYS A 68 -9.91 -21.38 15.72
CA LYS A 68 -9.78 -21.70 17.15
C LYS A 68 -11.16 -22.12 17.65
N LYS A 69 -11.46 -23.41 17.49
CA LYS A 69 -12.29 -24.13 18.45
C LYS A 69 -11.30 -24.71 19.45
N GLU A 70 -11.37 -24.25 20.69
CA GLU A 70 -10.93 -25.04 21.83
C GLU A 70 -11.97 -24.80 22.93
N GLU A 71 -12.97 -25.68 22.85
CA GLU A 71 -13.83 -26.11 23.94
C GLU A 71 -12.96 -26.99 24.84
N ILE A 72 -12.77 -26.63 26.10
CA ILE A 72 -12.48 -27.61 27.15
C ILE A 72 -13.45 -27.31 28.28
N ALA A 73 -14.47 -28.14 28.35
CA ALA A 73 -15.31 -28.33 29.51
C ALA A 73 -14.54 -29.12 30.58
N ASP A 74 -15.05 -29.02 31.81
CA ASP A 74 -14.85 -29.93 32.94
C ASP A 74 -13.64 -29.66 33.84
N GLU A 75 -13.90 -29.00 34.98
CA GLU A 75 -13.29 -29.40 36.26
C GLU A 75 -14.20 -28.99 37.45
N ARG A 76 -14.91 -30.01 37.98
CA ARG A 76 -15.43 -30.25 39.35
C ARG A 76 -16.16 -29.16 40.14
#